data_AF-A0A2Z7BDJ0-F1
#
_entry.id   AF-A0A2Z7BDJ0-F1
#
_cell.length_a   1.000
_cell.length_b   1.000
_cell.length_c   1.000
_cell.angle_alpha   90.00
_cell.angle_beta   90.00
_cell.angle_gamma   90.00
#
_symmetry.space_group_name_H-M   'P 1'
#
loop_
_entity.id
_entity.type
_entity.pdbx_description
1 polymer ?
#
loop_
_entity_poly.entity_id
_entity_poly.type
_entity_poly.pdbx_seq_one_letter_code
_entity_poly.pdbx_strand_id
1 'polypeptide(L)'
;MARVCCFLRERCISDRFWAKLFKQKWGAVVGDSFYREWQCYVSSRRVPGFLNSRAQKRGLFHFFSGIFLKNLRMNERDVVSRCSLPVNSVMSCYLALETGKFWFPAQVFNRENGHIGFVLSCYDAKLSYDATSDNFVARYPSHGKSMIEEDVDWDRIRAPSVDTAANATHVSTCLGELKPDDHVEIQWRRNKAFPYGWWYGVVGHIESCTACHNECHCKCHINDVVILEFKQYSAESRWRKVLVSRKDHTETGDETVGFYGGIRKLCNKEEIERWRHLWPDCTLA
;
A
#
# COMPACT_ATOMS: atom_id res chain seq x y z
N MET A 1 -1.80 45.47 -18.23
CA MET A 1 -2.09 44.08 -17.82
C MET A 1 -1.46 43.13 -18.84
N ALA A 2 -0.40 42.42 -18.48
CA ALA A 2 0.21 41.43 -19.37
C ALA A 2 -0.76 40.25 -19.53
N ARG A 3 -1.28 40.05 -20.75
CA ARG A 3 -2.08 38.87 -21.08
C ARG A 3 -1.10 37.73 -21.31
N VAL A 4 -1.13 36.72 -20.43
CA VAL A 4 -0.39 35.47 -20.65
C VAL A 4 -0.89 34.86 -21.95
N CYS A 5 0.03 34.53 -22.87
CA CYS A 5 -0.28 33.91 -24.15
C CYS A 5 -1.11 32.63 -23.93
N CYS A 6 -2.34 32.60 -24.45
CA CYS A 6 -3.27 31.46 -24.28
C CYS A 6 -2.65 30.15 -24.79
N PHE A 7 -1.93 30.20 -25.92
CA PHE A 7 -1.25 29.04 -26.50
C PHE A 7 -0.19 28.46 -25.57
N LEU A 8 0.66 29.31 -24.95
CA LEU A 8 1.66 28.85 -23.98
C LEU A 8 0.98 28.27 -22.73
N ARG A 9 -0.10 28.89 -22.26
CA ARG A 9 -0.88 28.39 -21.13
C ARG A 9 -1.47 27.01 -21.42
N GLU A 10 -2.11 26.82 -22.57
CA GLU A 10 -2.68 25.55 -23.02
C GLU A 10 -1.62 24.44 -23.11
N ARG A 11 -0.44 24.78 -23.63
CA ARG A 11 0.69 23.85 -23.69
C ARG A 11 1.22 23.49 -22.30
N CYS A 12 1.25 24.43 -21.35
CA CYS A 12 1.66 24.18 -19.97
C CYS A 12 0.64 23.35 -19.16
N ILE A 13 -0.63 23.32 -19.56
CA ILE A 13 -1.68 22.48 -18.93
C ILE A 13 -1.94 21.19 -19.71
N SER A 14 -1.19 20.93 -20.78
CA SER A 14 -1.37 19.75 -21.62
C SER A 14 -0.99 18.48 -20.87
N ASP A 15 -1.92 17.53 -20.78
CA ASP A 15 -1.69 16.24 -20.13
C ASP A 15 -0.52 15.46 -20.72
N ARG A 16 -0.17 15.68 -21.99
CA ARG A 16 1.00 15.00 -22.60
C ARG A 16 2.30 15.35 -21.89
N PHE A 17 2.46 16.61 -21.48
CA PHE A 17 3.65 17.05 -20.74
C PHE A 17 3.65 16.47 -19.33
N TRP A 18 2.52 16.60 -18.62
CA TRP A 18 2.38 16.12 -17.24
C TRP A 18 2.42 14.61 -17.11
N ALA A 19 1.91 13.85 -18.09
CA ALA A 19 1.98 12.39 -18.09
C ALA A 19 3.41 11.88 -18.10
N LYS A 20 4.32 12.56 -18.81
CA LYS A 20 5.74 12.20 -18.79
C LYS A 20 6.36 12.45 -17.42
N LEU A 21 6.14 13.63 -16.84
CA LEU A 21 6.65 13.97 -15.50
C LEU A 21 6.08 13.04 -14.42
N PHE A 22 4.77 12.79 -14.49
CA PHE A 22 4.08 11.89 -13.59
C PHE A 22 4.67 10.48 -13.67
N LYS A 23 4.82 9.92 -14.87
CA LYS A 23 5.42 8.59 -15.04
C LYS A 23 6.86 8.53 -14.53
N GLN A 24 7.64 9.60 -14.70
CA GLN A 24 9.04 9.64 -14.26
C GLN A 24 9.19 9.67 -12.73
N LYS A 25 8.37 10.45 -12.02
CA LYS A 25 8.47 10.58 -10.56
C LYS A 25 7.60 9.57 -9.81
N TRP A 26 6.34 9.45 -10.22
CA TRP A 26 5.31 8.72 -9.49
C TRP A 26 5.06 7.31 -10.03
N GLY A 27 5.49 7.02 -11.26
CA GLY A 27 5.13 5.79 -11.97
C GLY A 27 5.53 4.49 -11.27
N ALA A 28 6.55 4.49 -10.41
CA ALA A 28 7.00 3.31 -9.67
C ALA A 28 6.15 3.00 -8.43
N VAL A 29 5.43 3.99 -7.89
CA VAL A 29 4.73 3.90 -6.58
C VAL A 29 3.21 3.95 -6.72
N VAL A 30 2.70 4.22 -7.92
CA VAL A 30 1.27 4.30 -8.24
C VAL A 30 0.82 3.08 -9.03
N GLY A 31 -0.37 2.56 -8.70
CA GLY A 31 -1.00 1.43 -9.39
C GLY A 31 -2.52 1.62 -9.55
N ASP A 32 -3.26 0.55 -9.81
CA ASP A 32 -4.71 0.66 -10.07
C ASP A 32 -5.52 1.16 -8.86
N SER A 33 -5.11 0.77 -7.66
CA SER A 33 -5.72 1.27 -6.41
C SER A 33 -5.56 2.78 -6.26
N PHE A 34 -4.42 3.34 -6.67
CA PHE A 34 -4.17 4.77 -6.69
C PHE A 34 -5.17 5.49 -7.60
N TYR A 35 -5.34 5.02 -8.83
CA TYR A 35 -6.22 5.69 -9.80
C TYR A 35 -7.69 5.65 -9.38
N ARG A 36 -8.14 4.54 -8.76
CA ARG A 36 -9.49 4.45 -8.18
C ARG A 36 -9.68 5.42 -7.03
N GLU A 37 -8.71 5.52 -6.11
CA GLU A 37 -8.77 6.48 -5.02
C GLU A 37 -8.80 7.93 -5.55
N TRP A 38 -8.00 8.22 -6.56
CA TRP A 38 -7.96 9.55 -7.19
C TRP A 38 -9.33 9.92 -7.79
N GLN A 39 -10.00 8.98 -8.47
CA GLN A 39 -11.34 9.20 -9.01
C GLN A 39 -12.36 9.49 -7.91
N CYS A 40 -12.30 8.78 -6.77
CA CYS A 40 -13.13 9.04 -5.60
C CYS A 40 -12.86 10.43 -5.02
N TYR A 41 -11.57 10.80 -4.86
CA TYR A 41 -11.15 12.10 -4.36
C TYR A 41 -11.65 13.24 -5.24
N VAL A 42 -11.48 13.13 -6.56
CA VAL A 42 -11.98 14.13 -7.51
C VAL A 42 -13.50 14.23 -7.46
N SER A 43 -14.22 13.11 -7.36
CA SER A 43 -15.68 13.08 -7.31
C SER A 43 -16.23 13.75 -6.06
N SER A 44 -15.64 13.49 -4.89
CA SER A 44 -16.04 14.13 -3.63
C SER A 44 -15.87 15.66 -3.65
N ARG A 45 -14.87 16.17 -4.39
CA ARG A 45 -14.61 17.61 -4.56
C ARG A 45 -15.49 18.28 -5.61
N ARG A 46 -16.09 17.50 -6.53
CA ARG A 46 -17.02 18.00 -7.54
C ARG A 46 -18.44 18.19 -7.02
N VAL A 47 -18.74 17.82 -5.78
CA VAL A 47 -20.01 18.12 -5.14
C VAL A 47 -19.90 19.49 -4.45
N PRO A 48 -20.26 20.62 -5.10
CA PRO A 48 -20.60 21.82 -4.35
C PRO A 48 -21.79 21.46 -3.44
N GLY A 49 -21.77 21.93 -2.18
CA GLY A 49 -22.77 21.63 -1.16
C GLY A 49 -24.22 21.87 -1.61
N PHE A 50 -24.81 20.89 -2.28
CA PHE A 50 -26.20 20.85 -2.74
C PHE A 50 -27.11 20.13 -1.73
N LEU A 51 -26.67 20.00 -0.48
CA LEU A 51 -27.59 19.78 0.65
C LEU A 51 -28.05 21.13 1.20
N ASN A 52 -28.78 21.85 0.36
CA ASN A 52 -29.68 22.92 0.80
C ASN A 52 -30.88 22.97 -0.15
N SER A 53 -31.81 22.03 0.02
CA SER A 53 -33.20 22.31 -0.30
C SER A 53 -34.09 21.84 0.85
N ARG A 54 -34.86 22.81 1.33
CA ARG A 54 -35.76 22.77 2.47
C ARG A 54 -37.06 22.11 2.00
N ALA A 55 -37.36 20.91 2.51
CA ALA A 55 -38.72 20.39 2.58
C ALA A 55 -38.90 19.59 3.89
N GLN A 56 -39.53 20.24 4.88
CA GLN A 56 -40.48 19.71 5.89
C GLN A 56 -40.47 18.17 6.12
N LYS A 57 -40.32 17.59 7.34
CA LYS A 57 -40.90 17.92 8.66
C LYS A 57 -40.34 16.97 9.75
N ARG A 58 -40.15 17.55 10.96
CA ARG A 58 -40.36 17.01 12.34
C ARG A 58 -39.35 16.03 13.02
N GLY A 59 -38.78 16.52 14.14
CA GLY A 59 -38.25 15.74 15.29
C GLY A 59 -36.86 16.23 15.76
N LEU A 60 -36.74 17.32 16.55
CA LEU A 60 -36.37 17.32 18.00
C LEU A 60 -35.23 16.33 18.33
N PHE A 61 -34.00 16.72 18.70
CA PHE A 61 -33.58 17.71 19.71
C PHE A 61 -32.19 18.33 19.41
N HIS A 62 -32.05 19.61 19.76
CA HIS A 62 -30.80 20.35 19.96
C HIS A 62 -30.04 19.83 21.19
N PHE A 63 -28.70 19.92 21.20
CA PHE A 63 -27.97 20.70 22.21
C PHE A 63 -26.56 21.10 21.72
N PHE A 64 -26.13 22.30 22.15
CA PHE A 64 -25.07 23.17 21.64
C PHE A 64 -23.66 22.81 22.17
N SER A 65 -22.58 23.10 21.44
CA SER A 65 -21.72 24.31 21.63
C SER A 65 -20.56 24.23 20.61
N GLY A 66 -20.10 25.25 19.87
CA GLY A 66 -20.25 26.68 20.05
C GLY A 66 -18.90 27.37 20.35
N ILE A 67 -17.95 27.38 19.40
CA ILE A 67 -16.87 28.40 19.39
C ILE A 67 -16.73 28.99 17.99
N PHE A 68 -16.90 30.31 17.97
CA PHE A 68 -16.81 31.22 16.83
C PHE A 68 -15.36 31.39 16.35
N LEU A 69 -15.13 31.21 15.05
CA LEU A 69 -14.08 31.96 14.34
C LEU A 69 -14.73 32.62 13.11
N LYS A 70 -14.96 33.92 13.25
CA LYS A 70 -15.40 34.80 12.19
C LYS A 70 -14.22 35.20 11.31
N ASN A 71 -14.48 35.18 10.00
CA ASN A 71 -13.95 36.05 8.95
C ASN A 71 -12.56 35.73 8.36
N LEU A 72 -12.57 34.91 7.30
CA LEU A 72 -11.89 35.26 6.05
C LEU A 72 -12.90 35.10 4.90
N ARG A 73 -13.72 36.14 4.72
CA ARG A 73 -14.70 36.22 3.63
C ARG A 73 -13.97 36.74 2.40
N MET A 74 -13.24 35.88 1.70
CA MET A 74 -12.87 36.17 0.31
C MET A 74 -14.15 36.06 -0.52
N ASN A 75 -14.50 37.16 -1.17
CA ASN A 75 -15.70 37.32 -1.95
C ASN A 75 -15.55 36.52 -3.25
N GLU A 76 -15.89 35.24 -3.23
CA GLU A 76 -15.82 34.35 -4.40
C GLU A 76 -17.11 34.43 -5.23
N ARG A 77 -17.55 35.66 -5.51
CA ARG A 77 -18.62 35.95 -6.46
C ARG A 77 -18.13 37.08 -7.36
N ASP A 78 -18.00 36.75 -8.65
CA ASP A 78 -17.68 37.61 -9.82
C ASP A 78 -16.38 37.35 -10.60
N VAL A 79 -15.97 36.08 -10.77
CA VAL A 79 -15.12 35.67 -11.92
C VAL A 79 -15.58 34.32 -12.49
N VAL A 80 -16.87 34.19 -12.81
CA VAL A 80 -17.35 33.10 -13.65
C VAL A 80 -17.04 33.46 -15.11
N SER A 81 -15.76 33.38 -15.53
CA SER A 81 -15.42 33.52 -16.97
C SER A 81 -14.01 33.16 -17.43
N ARG A 82 -13.11 32.50 -16.65
CA ARG A 82 -11.79 32.10 -17.21
C ARG A 82 -11.25 30.78 -16.65
N CYS A 83 -11.46 29.70 -17.40
CA CYS A 83 -10.68 28.46 -17.39
C CYS A 83 -10.50 27.80 -16.00
N SER A 84 -11.53 27.11 -15.52
CA SER A 84 -11.36 26.08 -14.50
C SER A 84 -10.43 24.98 -15.06
N LEU A 85 -9.33 24.67 -14.37
CA LEU A 85 -8.53 23.49 -14.70
C LEU A 85 -9.46 22.26 -14.71
N PRO A 86 -9.32 21.33 -15.67
CA PRO A 86 -10.08 20.09 -15.60
C PRO A 86 -9.66 19.40 -14.31
N VAL A 87 -10.60 19.26 -13.37
CA VAL A 87 -10.37 18.60 -12.07
C VAL A 87 -9.94 17.13 -12.27
N ASN A 88 -10.00 16.61 -13.50
CA ASN A 88 -9.54 15.28 -13.90
C ASN A 88 -8.23 15.24 -14.72
N SER A 89 -7.49 16.34 -14.82
CA SER A 89 -6.25 16.35 -15.61
C SER A 89 -5.10 15.65 -14.88
N VAL A 90 -4.12 15.13 -15.63
CA VAL A 90 -2.89 14.55 -15.06
C VAL A 90 -2.12 15.61 -14.27
N MET A 91 -2.15 16.87 -14.75
CA MET A 91 -1.62 18.02 -14.03
C MET A 91 -2.24 18.17 -12.64
N SER A 92 -3.56 18.11 -12.54
CA SER A 92 -4.26 18.26 -11.25
C SER A 92 -3.91 17.13 -10.29
N CYS A 93 -3.75 15.91 -10.79
CA CYS A 93 -3.27 14.77 -9.99
C CYS A 93 -1.84 14.97 -9.49
N TYR A 94 -0.92 15.34 -10.39
CA TYR A 94 0.47 15.62 -10.07
C TYR A 94 0.58 16.71 -8.99
N LEU A 95 -0.09 17.84 -9.16
CA LEU A 95 -0.06 18.93 -8.18
C LEU A 95 -0.68 18.54 -6.83
N ALA A 96 -1.71 17.69 -6.81
CA ALA A 96 -2.31 17.22 -5.57
C ALA A 96 -1.34 16.32 -4.78
N LEU A 97 -0.51 15.53 -5.47
CA LEU A 97 0.58 14.77 -4.87
C LEU A 97 1.70 15.66 -4.36
N GLU A 98 2.24 16.54 -5.21
CA GLU A 98 3.35 17.44 -4.83
C GLU A 98 3.01 18.36 -3.64
N THR A 99 1.73 18.63 -3.40
CA THR A 99 1.28 19.47 -2.28
C THR A 99 0.86 18.69 -1.04
N GLY A 100 0.97 17.35 -1.03
CA GLY A 100 0.51 16.50 0.07
C GLY A 100 -1.00 16.57 0.34
N LYS A 101 -1.78 17.13 -0.59
CA LYS A 101 -3.24 17.29 -0.44
C LYS A 101 -4.01 16.00 -0.71
N PHE A 102 -3.38 15.04 -1.38
CA PHE A 102 -3.98 13.77 -1.73
C PHE A 102 -3.26 12.63 -1.02
N TRP A 103 -4.00 11.94 -0.16
CA TRP A 103 -3.54 10.72 0.49
C TRP A 103 -3.90 9.54 -0.39
N PHE A 104 -2.90 8.75 -0.80
CA PHE A 104 -3.11 7.65 -1.74
C PHE A 104 -2.74 6.29 -1.14
N PRO A 105 -3.40 5.19 -1.59
CA PRO A 105 -3.06 3.85 -1.12
C PRO A 105 -1.72 3.40 -1.71
N ALA A 106 -0.82 2.95 -0.84
CA ALA A 106 0.43 2.32 -1.20
C ALA A 106 0.79 1.27 -0.13
N GLN A 107 1.93 0.60 -0.30
CA GLN A 107 2.49 -0.28 0.72
C GLN A 107 3.83 0.23 1.18
N VAL A 108 4.10 0.08 2.48
CA VAL A 108 5.35 0.48 3.12
C VAL A 108 6.09 -0.75 3.63
N PHE A 109 7.34 -0.88 3.25
CA PHE A 109 8.26 -1.91 3.72
C PHE A 109 8.78 -1.60 5.12
N ASN A 110 9.00 -2.66 5.91
CA ASN A 110 9.63 -2.61 7.23
C ASN A 110 9.05 -1.51 8.12
N ARG A 111 7.73 -1.53 8.32
CA ARG A 111 7.02 -0.59 9.22
C ARG A 111 7.78 -0.42 10.53
N GLU A 112 7.76 0.80 11.08
CA GLU A 112 8.51 1.16 12.30
C GLU A 112 10.03 0.94 12.11
N ASN A 113 10.51 1.34 10.92
CA ASN A 113 11.92 1.31 10.51
C ASN A 113 12.66 0.01 10.85
N GLY A 114 12.08 -1.14 10.51
CA GLY A 114 12.76 -2.43 10.66
C GLY A 114 12.88 -2.92 12.10
N HIS A 115 11.99 -2.50 13.00
CA HIS A 115 11.83 -3.19 14.28
C HIS A 115 11.66 -4.71 14.06
N ILE A 116 12.30 -5.52 14.89
CA ILE A 116 12.51 -6.97 14.70
C ILE A 116 11.24 -7.73 14.28
N GLY A 117 10.08 -7.33 14.80
CA GLY A 117 8.79 -7.95 14.45
C GLY A 117 8.26 -7.65 13.03
N PHE A 118 8.84 -6.68 12.33
CA PHE A 118 8.39 -6.17 11.03
C PHE A 118 9.47 -6.25 9.95
N VAL A 119 10.61 -6.88 10.23
CA VAL A 119 11.69 -7.06 9.26
C VAL A 119 11.22 -7.97 8.11
N LEU A 120 11.54 -7.56 6.89
CA LEU A 120 11.09 -8.20 5.65
C LEU A 120 9.56 -8.33 5.56
N SER A 121 8.87 -7.28 6.03
CA SER A 121 7.42 -7.17 5.93
C SER A 121 6.98 -5.93 5.14
N CYS A 122 5.74 -5.94 4.62
CA CYS A 122 5.16 -4.86 3.84
C CYS A 122 3.68 -4.65 4.23
N TYR A 123 3.27 -3.42 4.48
CA TYR A 123 1.92 -3.09 4.99
C TYR A 123 1.21 -2.08 4.12
N ASP A 124 -0.10 -2.26 3.95
CA ASP A 124 -0.96 -1.26 3.34
C ASP A 124 -1.01 0.01 4.21
N ALA A 125 -0.83 1.16 3.57
CA ALA A 125 -0.91 2.47 4.19
C ALA A 125 -1.53 3.50 3.24
N LYS A 126 -1.99 4.61 3.81
CA LYS A 126 -2.25 5.83 3.06
C LYS A 126 -1.03 6.73 3.17
N LEU A 127 -0.45 7.12 2.04
CA LEU A 127 0.72 7.99 1.99
C LEU A 127 0.33 9.41 1.61
N SER A 128 1.01 10.38 2.22
CA SER A 128 1.02 11.77 1.79
C SER A 128 2.47 12.19 1.59
N TYR A 129 2.76 12.83 0.46
CA TYR A 129 4.09 13.34 0.15
C TYR A 129 4.31 14.71 0.80
N ASP A 130 5.51 14.94 1.32
CA ASP A 130 6.01 16.25 1.75
C ASP A 130 7.16 16.67 0.84
N ALA A 131 6.92 17.69 0.03
CA ALA A 131 7.92 18.24 -0.89
C ALA A 131 9.09 18.95 -0.16
N THR A 132 8.95 19.26 1.13
CA THR A 132 9.99 19.94 1.92
C THR A 132 11.12 18.98 2.29
N SER A 133 10.76 17.78 2.74
CA SER A 133 11.69 16.71 3.11
C SER A 133 11.97 15.72 1.98
N ASP A 134 11.20 15.80 0.88
CA ASP A 134 11.17 14.82 -0.21
C ASP A 134 10.79 13.39 0.25
N ASN A 135 10.05 13.31 1.36
CA ASN A 135 9.66 12.05 1.99
C ASN A 135 8.14 11.94 2.16
N PHE A 136 7.69 10.80 2.69
CA PHE A 136 6.29 10.49 2.91
C PHE A 136 5.92 10.42 4.38
N VAL A 137 4.69 10.82 4.65
CA VAL A 137 3.98 10.49 5.88
C VAL A 137 3.06 9.32 5.58
N ALA A 138 3.26 8.21 6.27
CA ALA A 138 2.43 7.01 6.16
C ALA A 138 1.41 6.96 7.29
N ARG A 139 0.16 6.68 6.94
CA ARG A 139 -0.93 6.41 7.88
C ARG A 139 -1.41 4.98 7.72
N TYR A 140 -1.20 4.17 8.75
CA TYR A 140 -1.63 2.78 8.76
C TYR A 140 -3.07 2.63 9.25
N PRO A 141 -3.83 1.69 8.65
CA PRO A 141 -5.10 1.28 9.21
C PRO A 141 -4.84 0.46 10.48
N SER A 142 -5.12 1.03 11.65
CA SER A 142 -5.02 0.33 12.93
C SER A 142 -6.30 0.51 13.75
N HIS A 143 -6.59 -0.48 14.59
CA HIS A 143 -7.82 -0.51 15.38
C HIS A 143 -7.85 0.70 16.35
N GLY A 144 -8.75 1.64 16.08
CA GLY A 144 -9.01 2.83 16.92
C GLY A 144 -8.07 4.02 16.68
N LYS A 145 -6.75 3.84 16.78
CA LYS A 145 -5.78 4.93 16.61
C LYS A 145 -4.92 4.67 15.39
N SER A 146 -5.07 5.47 14.33
CA SER A 146 -4.16 5.44 13.18
C SER A 146 -2.73 5.67 13.66
N MET A 147 -1.84 4.73 13.34
CA MET A 147 -0.42 4.95 13.50
C MET A 147 0.07 5.81 12.34
N ILE A 148 0.85 6.83 12.67
CA ILE A 148 1.52 7.69 11.70
C ILE A 148 3.01 7.40 11.79
N GLU A 149 3.64 7.16 10.65
CA GLU A 149 5.08 7.09 10.48
C GLU A 149 5.48 8.26 9.58
N GLU A 150 6.39 9.09 10.06
CA GLU A 150 6.96 10.22 9.33
C GLU A 150 8.27 9.78 8.68
N ASP A 151 8.77 10.57 7.73
CA ASP A 151 10.05 10.35 7.05
C ASP A 151 10.19 8.97 6.39
N VAL A 152 9.12 8.50 5.74
CA VAL A 152 9.15 7.28 4.93
C VAL A 152 9.79 7.60 3.58
N ASP A 153 10.91 6.96 3.28
CA ASP A 153 11.68 7.16 2.05
C ASP A 153 11.05 6.46 0.82
N TRP A 154 11.44 6.91 -0.38
CA TRP A 154 10.95 6.39 -1.67
C TRP A 154 11.26 4.91 -1.91
N ASP A 155 12.38 4.41 -1.41
CA ASP A 155 12.81 3.01 -1.55
C ASP A 155 11.99 2.05 -0.66
N ARG A 156 11.37 2.58 0.39
CA ARG A 156 10.50 1.85 1.32
C ARG A 156 9.05 1.78 0.87
N ILE A 157 8.68 2.33 -0.29
CA ILE A 157 7.29 2.31 -0.75
C ILE A 157 7.13 1.56 -2.08
N ARG A 158 5.98 0.91 -2.24
CA ARG A 158 5.56 0.33 -3.52
C ARG A 158 4.06 0.51 -3.75
N ALA A 159 3.66 0.42 -5.02
CA ALA A 159 2.25 0.23 -5.33
C ALA A 159 1.75 -1.10 -4.74
N PRO A 160 0.48 -1.18 -4.29
CA PRO A 160 -0.08 -2.44 -3.78
C PRO A 160 -0.02 -3.54 -4.85
N SER A 161 0.56 -4.69 -4.49
CA SER A 161 0.78 -5.80 -5.42
C SER A 161 -0.48 -6.60 -5.73
N VAL A 162 -1.48 -6.56 -4.83
CA VAL A 162 -2.77 -7.22 -5.00
C VAL A 162 -3.91 -6.31 -4.55
N ASP A 163 -5.06 -6.48 -5.20
CA ASP A 163 -6.30 -5.77 -4.85
C ASP A 163 -7.11 -6.58 -3.83
N THR A 164 -6.52 -6.83 -2.66
CA THR A 164 -7.16 -7.56 -1.56
C THR A 164 -7.43 -6.59 -0.42
N ALA A 165 -8.62 -6.64 0.18
CA ALA A 165 -8.92 -5.82 1.34
C ALA A 165 -7.99 -6.17 2.51
N ALA A 166 -7.58 -5.17 3.31
CA ALA A 166 -6.56 -5.34 4.35
C ALA A 166 -6.86 -6.44 5.40
N ASN A 167 -8.14 -6.76 5.65
CA ASN A 167 -8.57 -7.82 6.59
C ASN A 167 -9.00 -9.13 5.90
N ALA A 168 -8.97 -9.17 4.57
CA ALA A 168 -9.36 -10.33 3.79
C ALA A 168 -8.14 -11.17 3.42
N THR A 169 -8.30 -12.49 3.52
CA THR A 169 -7.26 -13.42 3.11
C THR A 169 -7.18 -13.46 1.59
N HIS A 170 -5.97 -13.31 1.05
CA HIS A 170 -5.68 -13.46 -0.37
C HIS A 170 -5.89 -14.92 -0.81
N VAL A 171 -6.43 -15.12 -2.00
CA VAL A 171 -6.68 -16.45 -2.55
C VAL A 171 -5.41 -16.97 -3.22
N SER A 172 -4.74 -17.93 -2.58
CA SER A 172 -3.48 -18.51 -3.04
C SER A 172 -3.68 -19.45 -4.24
N THR A 173 -3.44 -18.96 -5.46
CA THR A 173 -3.56 -19.79 -6.68
C THR A 173 -2.25 -20.51 -7.06
N CYS A 174 -1.12 -20.11 -6.48
CA CYS A 174 0.20 -20.59 -6.88
C CYS A 174 0.68 -21.84 -6.12
N LEU A 175 -0.05 -22.32 -5.11
CA LEU A 175 0.43 -23.37 -4.19
C LEU A 175 0.82 -24.67 -4.87
N GLY A 176 0.12 -25.07 -5.94
CA GLY A 176 0.45 -26.28 -6.71
C GLY A 176 1.78 -26.19 -7.47
N GLU A 177 2.25 -24.97 -7.76
CA GLU A 177 3.42 -24.74 -8.63
C GLU A 177 4.69 -24.38 -7.85
N LEU A 178 4.57 -24.16 -6.54
CA LEU A 178 5.70 -23.78 -5.68
C LEU A 178 6.76 -24.88 -5.64
N LYS A 179 7.99 -24.50 -5.95
CA LYS A 179 9.20 -25.34 -5.91
C LYS A 179 10.20 -24.74 -4.93
N PRO A 180 11.12 -25.54 -4.37
CA PRO A 180 12.21 -24.99 -3.57
C PRO A 180 12.94 -23.85 -4.29
N ASP A 181 13.36 -22.87 -3.49
CA ASP A 181 13.96 -21.60 -3.89
C ASP A 181 13.03 -20.59 -4.60
N ASP A 182 11.76 -20.93 -4.81
CA ASP A 182 10.77 -19.91 -5.21
C ASP A 182 10.62 -18.85 -4.11
N HIS A 183 10.55 -17.59 -4.54
CA HIS A 183 10.31 -16.45 -3.66
C HIS A 183 8.81 -16.23 -3.48
N VAL A 184 8.37 -15.97 -2.24
CA VAL A 184 6.95 -15.79 -1.93
C VAL A 184 6.72 -14.63 -0.97
N GLU A 185 5.49 -14.15 -0.93
CA GLU A 185 4.98 -13.40 0.21
C GLU A 185 3.80 -14.13 0.81
N ILE A 186 3.75 -14.14 2.15
CA ILE A 186 2.65 -14.69 2.93
C ILE A 186 1.96 -13.58 3.71
N GLN A 187 0.63 -13.59 3.74
CA GLN A 187 -0.14 -12.75 4.64
C GLN A 187 0.00 -13.23 6.08
N TRP A 188 0.28 -12.32 7.00
CA TRP A 188 0.32 -12.60 8.44
C TRP A 188 -0.29 -11.46 9.25
N ARG A 189 -0.94 -11.79 10.37
CA ARG A 189 -1.49 -10.83 11.33
C ARG A 189 -1.42 -11.39 12.74
N ARG A 190 -1.24 -10.51 13.73
CA ARG A 190 -1.17 -10.92 15.14
C ARG A 190 -2.51 -11.47 15.64
N ASN A 191 -3.62 -10.83 15.30
CA ASN A 191 -4.96 -11.26 15.65
C ASN A 191 -5.97 -10.78 14.60
N LYS A 192 -7.23 -11.23 14.69
CA LYS A 192 -8.28 -10.92 13.72
C LYS A 192 -8.75 -9.47 13.71
N ALA A 193 -8.37 -8.66 14.70
CA ALA A 193 -8.66 -7.24 14.75
C ALA A 193 -7.63 -6.39 13.98
N PHE A 194 -6.47 -6.96 13.62
CA PHE A 194 -5.45 -6.28 12.83
C PHE A 194 -5.52 -6.66 11.34
N PRO A 195 -5.18 -5.73 10.44
CA PRO A 195 -4.99 -6.05 9.04
C PRO A 195 -3.79 -6.98 8.85
N TYR A 196 -3.78 -7.67 7.71
CA TYR A 196 -2.63 -8.43 7.26
C TYR A 196 -1.51 -7.49 6.83
N GLY A 197 -0.27 -7.89 7.13
CA GLY A 197 0.92 -7.50 6.39
C GLY A 197 1.39 -8.65 5.50
N TRP A 198 2.33 -8.37 4.61
CA TRP A 198 2.97 -9.34 3.75
C TRP A 198 4.40 -9.59 4.20
N TRP A 199 4.74 -10.84 4.51
CA TRP A 199 6.11 -11.23 4.87
C TRP A 199 6.76 -11.98 3.74
N TYR A 200 7.98 -11.57 3.42
CA TYR A 200 8.78 -12.24 2.42
C TYR A 200 9.36 -13.55 2.98
N GLY A 201 9.31 -14.60 2.16
CA GLY A 201 9.90 -15.90 2.45
C GLY A 201 10.39 -16.58 1.18
N VAL A 202 11.06 -17.71 1.37
CA VAL A 202 11.55 -18.58 0.28
C VAL A 202 11.03 -19.98 0.52
N VAL A 203 10.64 -20.69 -0.54
CA VAL A 203 10.22 -22.08 -0.43
C VAL A 203 11.44 -22.95 -0.09
N GLY A 204 11.38 -23.65 1.03
CA GLY A 204 12.41 -24.58 1.48
C GLY A 204 12.23 -25.99 0.92
N HIS A 205 13.21 -26.83 1.21
CA HIS A 205 13.12 -28.27 0.99
C HIS A 205 12.41 -28.96 2.15
N ILE A 206 11.71 -30.07 1.88
CA ILE A 206 11.18 -30.94 2.94
C ILE A 206 12.33 -31.57 3.72
N GLU A 207 12.12 -31.87 4.99
CA GLU A 207 13.19 -32.36 5.88
C GLU A 207 13.81 -33.69 5.42
N SER A 208 13.01 -34.55 4.77
CA SER A 208 13.47 -35.82 4.22
C SER A 208 14.15 -35.70 2.85
N CYS A 209 14.30 -34.48 2.31
CA CYS A 209 14.93 -34.27 1.01
C CYS A 209 16.44 -34.52 1.11
N THR A 210 16.89 -35.60 0.46
CA THR A 210 18.32 -35.96 0.36
C THR A 210 19.02 -35.32 -0.83
N ALA A 211 18.27 -34.73 -1.77
CA ALA A 211 18.86 -33.99 -2.89
C ALA A 211 19.58 -32.76 -2.34
N CYS A 212 20.89 -32.69 -2.59
CA CYS A 212 21.73 -31.56 -2.17
C CYS A 212 21.23 -30.26 -2.83
N HIS A 213 21.51 -29.13 -2.19
CA HIS A 213 21.11 -27.75 -2.56
C HIS A 213 21.43 -27.31 -4.01
N ASN A 214 22.02 -28.17 -4.85
CA ASN A 214 22.44 -27.89 -6.22
C ASN A 214 21.86 -28.85 -7.29
N GLU A 215 21.09 -29.88 -6.93
CA GLU A 215 20.49 -30.80 -7.92
C GLU A 215 19.00 -30.52 -8.13
N CYS A 216 18.66 -30.04 -9.33
CA CYS A 216 17.31 -29.65 -9.79
C CYS A 216 16.27 -30.80 -9.83
N HIS A 217 16.54 -31.94 -9.18
CA HIS A 217 15.75 -33.17 -9.26
C HIS A 217 15.00 -33.53 -7.98
N CYS A 218 14.91 -32.61 -7.01
CA CYS A 218 14.12 -32.86 -5.80
C CYS A 218 12.62 -33.03 -6.12
N LYS A 219 11.98 -33.98 -5.45
CA LYS A 219 10.53 -34.25 -5.56
C LYS A 219 9.68 -33.48 -4.54
N CYS A 220 10.26 -32.47 -3.88
CA CYS A 220 9.56 -31.64 -2.89
C CYS A 220 8.30 -30.96 -3.45
N HIS A 221 8.31 -30.65 -4.75
CA HIS A 221 7.16 -30.03 -5.43
C HIS A 221 5.93 -30.95 -5.55
N ILE A 222 6.11 -32.26 -5.41
CA ILE A 222 5.05 -33.27 -5.46
C ILE A 222 4.43 -33.48 -4.08
N ASN A 223 5.14 -33.11 -3.01
CA ASN A 223 4.64 -33.27 -1.64
C ASN A 223 3.46 -32.32 -1.40
N ASP A 224 2.44 -32.81 -0.69
CA ASP A 224 1.26 -32.02 -0.31
C ASP A 224 1.59 -30.88 0.65
N VAL A 225 2.77 -30.91 1.29
CA VAL A 225 3.26 -29.87 2.20
C VAL A 225 4.34 -29.04 1.53
N VAL A 226 4.22 -27.72 1.65
CA VAL A 226 5.22 -26.72 1.30
C VAL A 226 5.81 -26.15 2.59
N ILE A 227 7.13 -26.05 2.65
CA ILE A 227 7.83 -25.36 3.74
C ILE A 227 8.17 -23.96 3.26
N LEU A 228 7.69 -22.94 3.96
CA LEU A 228 8.12 -21.56 3.77
C LEU A 228 9.22 -21.25 4.80
N GLU A 229 10.37 -20.80 4.31
CA GLU A 229 11.51 -20.43 5.13
C GLU A 229 11.70 -18.91 5.19
N PHE A 230 11.85 -18.42 6.42
CA PHE A 230 12.09 -17.03 6.74
C PHE A 230 13.54 -16.89 7.18
N LYS A 231 14.41 -16.68 6.18
CA LYS A 231 15.86 -16.76 6.36
C LYS A 231 16.44 -15.65 7.25
N GLN A 232 15.66 -14.62 7.55
CA GLN A 232 15.99 -13.58 8.51
C GLN A 232 16.04 -14.08 9.96
N TYR A 233 15.36 -15.19 10.30
CA TYR A 233 15.39 -15.77 11.65
C TYR A 233 16.47 -16.84 11.77
N SER A 234 16.98 -17.05 12.99
CA SER A 234 17.93 -18.11 13.32
C SER A 234 17.34 -19.50 13.04
N ALA A 235 18.19 -20.51 12.84
CA ALA A 235 17.75 -21.88 12.55
C ALA A 235 16.92 -22.51 13.70
N GLU A 236 17.15 -22.04 14.93
CA GLU A 236 16.47 -22.49 16.15
C GLU A 236 15.14 -21.76 16.39
N SER A 237 14.90 -20.67 15.65
CA SER A 237 13.71 -19.86 15.82
C SER A 237 12.45 -20.60 15.38
N ARG A 238 11.41 -20.56 16.20
CA ARG A 238 10.08 -21.08 15.82
C ARG A 238 9.48 -20.36 14.59
N TRP A 239 9.96 -19.15 14.30
CA TRP A 239 9.52 -18.33 13.17
C TRP A 239 10.27 -18.64 11.87
N ARG A 240 11.29 -19.51 11.93
CA ARG A 240 12.14 -19.85 10.79
C ARG A 240 11.38 -20.57 9.68
N LYS A 241 10.43 -21.44 10.05
CA LYS A 241 9.72 -22.31 9.10
C LYS A 241 8.22 -22.30 9.38
N VAL A 242 7.44 -22.24 8.31
CA VAL A 242 5.99 -22.44 8.33
C VAL A 242 5.63 -23.55 7.37
N LEU A 243 4.79 -24.48 7.82
CA LEU A 243 4.31 -25.60 7.01
C LEU A 243 2.93 -25.25 6.45
N VAL A 244 2.77 -25.42 5.14
CA VAL A 244 1.57 -25.04 4.40
C VAL A 244 1.08 -26.22 3.56
N SER A 245 -0.22 -26.52 3.61
CA SER A 245 -0.83 -27.52 2.72
C SER A 245 -1.03 -26.97 1.30
N ARG A 246 -0.76 -27.75 0.26
CA ARG A 246 -1.05 -27.35 -1.14
C ARG A 246 -2.52 -27.41 -1.49
N LYS A 247 -3.29 -28.29 -0.84
CA LYS A 247 -4.66 -28.63 -1.25
C LYS A 247 -5.73 -27.81 -0.54
N ASP A 248 -5.56 -27.55 0.75
CA ASP A 248 -6.62 -27.01 1.61
C ASP A 248 -6.16 -25.79 2.44
N HIS A 249 -5.15 -25.06 1.97
CA HIS A 249 -4.63 -23.94 2.77
C HIS A 249 -5.59 -22.75 2.80
N THR A 250 -6.18 -22.57 3.97
CA THR A 250 -6.87 -21.36 4.41
C THR A 250 -6.05 -20.61 5.46
N GLU A 251 -6.57 -19.50 5.97
CA GLU A 251 -6.02 -18.87 7.17
C GLU A 251 -5.84 -19.93 8.27
N THR A 252 -4.62 -20.01 8.80
CA THR A 252 -4.17 -20.96 9.82
C THR A 252 -3.43 -20.19 10.91
N GLY A 253 -3.38 -20.74 12.13
CA GLY A 253 -2.69 -20.13 13.26
C GLY A 253 -3.62 -19.79 14.42
N ASP A 254 -3.07 -19.16 15.43
CA ASP A 254 -3.75 -18.82 16.69
C ASP A 254 -3.22 -17.50 17.26
N GLU A 255 -3.65 -17.12 18.46
CA GLU A 255 -3.20 -15.87 19.09
C GLU A 255 -1.75 -15.91 19.59
N THR A 256 -1.14 -17.10 19.69
CA THR A 256 0.23 -17.28 20.19
C THR A 256 1.28 -17.13 19.08
N VAL A 257 0.94 -17.58 17.87
CA VAL A 257 1.80 -17.48 16.68
C VAL A 257 1.29 -16.46 15.65
N GLY A 258 0.08 -15.94 15.83
CA GLY A 258 -0.62 -15.13 14.84
C GLY A 258 -1.25 -15.98 13.74
N PHE A 259 -2.04 -15.33 12.90
CA PHE A 259 -2.78 -15.95 11.82
C PHE A 259 -2.13 -15.64 10.49
N TYR A 260 -1.80 -16.68 9.72
CA TYR A 260 -1.19 -16.55 8.40
C TYR A 260 -1.98 -17.34 7.36
N GLY A 261 -1.90 -16.90 6.11
CA GLY A 261 -2.72 -17.46 5.05
C GLY A 261 -2.21 -17.00 3.70
N GLY A 262 -3.09 -16.40 2.89
CA GLY A 262 -2.82 -15.84 1.57
C GLY A 262 -1.37 -15.74 1.11
N ILE A 263 -1.00 -16.59 0.16
CA ILE A 263 0.35 -16.76 -0.37
C ILE A 263 0.34 -16.34 -1.82
N ARG A 264 1.32 -15.52 -2.20
CA ARG A 264 1.60 -15.20 -3.59
C ARG A 264 3.05 -15.54 -3.93
N LYS A 265 3.26 -16.04 -5.14
CA LYS A 265 4.59 -16.25 -5.71
C LYS A 265 5.13 -14.95 -6.28
N LEU A 266 6.39 -14.65 -6.00
CA LEU A 266 7.12 -13.53 -6.59
C LEU A 266 7.86 -14.03 -7.84
N CYS A 267 7.46 -13.51 -9.00
CA CYS A 267 8.12 -13.83 -10.27
C CYS A 267 8.96 -12.66 -10.81
N ASN A 268 8.69 -11.42 -10.38
CA ASN A 268 9.39 -10.24 -10.85
C ASN A 268 10.74 -10.11 -10.13
N LYS A 269 11.83 -10.09 -10.91
CA LYS A 269 13.20 -9.97 -10.41
C LYS A 269 13.42 -8.67 -9.64
N GLU A 270 12.88 -7.54 -10.10
CA GLU A 270 13.03 -6.25 -9.43
C GLU A 270 12.35 -6.24 -8.05
N GLU A 271 11.23 -6.95 -7.91
CA GLU A 271 10.53 -7.09 -6.63
C GLU A 271 11.33 -7.97 -5.66
N ILE A 272 11.90 -9.07 -6.16
CA ILE A 272 12.78 -9.94 -5.37
C ILE A 272 14.06 -9.19 -4.96
N GLU A 273 14.66 -8.43 -5.87
CA GLU A 273 15.84 -7.62 -5.60
C GLU A 273 15.54 -6.55 -4.54
N ARG A 274 14.39 -5.88 -4.59
CA ARG A 274 13.97 -4.96 -3.52
C ARG A 274 13.97 -5.63 -2.14
N TRP A 275 13.42 -6.84 -2.03
CA TRP A 275 13.48 -7.59 -0.77
C TRP A 275 14.90 -7.92 -0.32
N ARG A 276 15.81 -8.19 -1.25
CA ARG A 276 17.23 -8.44 -0.93
C ARG A 276 17.95 -7.19 -0.44
N HIS A 277 17.59 -6.01 -0.92
CA HIS A 277 18.17 -4.74 -0.42
C HIS A 277 17.66 -4.39 0.99
N LEU A 278 16.48 -4.88 1.37
CA LEU A 278 15.88 -4.69 2.69
C LEU A 278 16.30 -5.75 3.72
N TRP A 279 17.28 -6.59 3.39
CA TRP A 279 17.73 -7.68 4.25
C TRP A 279 18.40 -7.13 5.51
N PRO A 280 18.13 -7.69 6.70
CA PRO A 280 18.78 -7.24 7.92
C PRO A 280 20.27 -7.62 7.95
N ASP A 281 21.11 -6.77 8.55
CA ASP A 281 22.56 -7.01 8.70
C ASP A 281 22.88 -8.23 9.60
N CYS A 282 21.96 -8.56 10.51
CA CYS A 282 22.09 -9.68 11.45
C CYS A 282 20.86 -10.58 11.42
N THR A 283 21.05 -11.88 11.65
CA THR A 283 19.95 -12.82 11.84
C THR A 283 19.24 -12.55 13.16
N LEU A 284 17.91 -12.55 13.12
CA LEU A 284 17.03 -12.34 14.26
C LEU A 284 16.86 -13.64 15.06
N ALA A 285 16.74 -13.54 16.38
CA ALA A 285 16.49 -14.68 17.26
C ALA A 285 15.05 -15.22 17.11
#